data_AF-A0A1H4QIS5-F1
#
_entry.id   AF-A0A1H4QIS5-F1
#
_cell.length_a   1.000
_cell.length_b   1.000
_cell.length_c   1.000
_cell.angle_alpha   90.00
_cell.angle_beta   90.00
_cell.angle_gamma   90.00
#
_symmetry.space_group_name_H-M   'P 1'
#
loop_
_entity.id
_entity.type
_entity.pdbx_description
1 polymer ?
#
loop_
_entity_poly.entity_id
_entity_poly.type
_entity_poly.pdbx_seq_one_letter_code
_entity_poly.pdbx_strand_id
1 'polypeptide(L)'
;MTLRLPKPFHRLVSVGSISALCVVVLLGLITPSASARRFEVRRHPRLRAMAHVFVNAALPGMGLLPVDEEELPADGKQYELKLAHPGGEMIDVVYRVGDTYVPEALDKLSNFLRDSHNQEVTKFDPRTFDVLHTMLAKVGKSASVINILSAYRTQETNDALRASGTTNAAEHSQHIEAKAIDLRLPGVSAATLRDAALSLGAGGVGYYPRGQFIHVDVGPVRQWTFAPHAARKHSRRHRRA
;
A
#
# COMPACT_ATOMS: atom_id res chain seq x y z
N MET A 1 -36.77 -56.40 21.89
CA MET A 1 -37.00 -56.31 23.36
C MET A 1 -36.00 -57.25 24.01
N THR A 2 -35.06 -56.85 24.86
CA THR A 2 -35.00 -55.77 25.84
C THR A 2 -33.53 -55.39 26.13
N LEU A 3 -33.28 -54.09 26.24
CA LEU A 3 -32.07 -53.47 26.79
C LEU A 3 -31.94 -53.74 28.29
N ARG A 4 -30.71 -53.87 28.81
CA ARG A 4 -30.35 -53.54 30.21
C ARG A 4 -28.85 -53.23 30.38
N LEU A 5 -28.59 -51.98 30.75
CA LEU A 5 -27.41 -51.45 31.49
C LEU A 5 -27.79 -51.40 33.01
N PRO A 6 -26.92 -50.98 33.98
CA PRO A 6 -25.53 -50.48 33.91
C PRO A 6 -24.54 -50.99 34.99
N LYS A 7 -23.28 -50.61 34.70
CA LYS A 7 -22.01 -50.32 35.42
C LYS A 7 -21.88 -50.16 36.97
N PRO A 8 -20.62 -50.17 37.49
CA PRO A 8 -20.26 -50.64 38.82
C PRO A 8 -19.91 -49.57 39.88
N PHE A 9 -19.69 -50.07 41.10
CA PHE A 9 -19.13 -49.45 42.30
C PHE A 9 -17.68 -48.93 42.14
N HIS A 10 -17.31 -47.82 42.82
CA HIS A 10 -16.55 -47.83 44.10
C HIS A 10 -15.92 -46.46 44.49
N ARG A 11 -16.09 -46.16 45.79
CA ARG A 11 -15.19 -45.52 46.79
C ARG A 11 -14.67 -44.07 46.67
N LEU A 12 -15.03 -43.31 47.71
CA LEU A 12 -14.27 -42.20 48.31
C LEU A 12 -12.95 -42.67 48.96
N VAL A 13 -11.95 -41.78 49.08
CA VAL A 13 -11.11 -41.43 50.27
C VAL A 13 -10.25 -40.20 49.87
N SER A 14 -10.48 -39.01 50.46
CA SER A 14 -9.76 -38.30 51.55
C SER A 14 -8.51 -37.47 51.20
N VAL A 15 -8.49 -36.30 51.85
CA VAL A 15 -7.54 -35.17 51.88
C VAL A 15 -6.27 -35.49 52.68
N GLY A 16 -5.14 -34.85 52.34
CA GLY A 16 -4.06 -34.57 53.32
C GLY A 16 -2.64 -34.37 52.80
N SER A 17 -2.21 -33.10 52.77
CA SER A 17 -0.90 -32.57 53.25
C SER A 17 0.41 -32.61 52.40
N ILE A 18 0.87 -31.37 52.11
CA ILE A 18 2.20 -30.75 52.42
C ILE A 18 3.47 -31.14 51.62
N SER A 19 4.01 -30.09 50.98
CA SER A 19 5.42 -29.71 50.66
C SER A 19 6.31 -30.59 49.78
N ALA A 20 6.72 -30.03 48.64
CA ALA A 20 8.14 -29.92 48.26
C ALA A 20 8.33 -28.85 47.17
N LEU A 21 9.20 -27.89 47.47
CA LEU A 21 9.78 -26.90 46.58
C LEU A 21 10.56 -27.61 45.45
N CYS A 22 10.26 -27.29 44.19
CA CYS A 22 11.15 -27.59 43.06
C CYS A 22 11.19 -26.39 42.13
N VAL A 23 12.25 -25.61 42.29
CA VAL A 23 12.69 -24.58 41.34
C VAL A 23 13.16 -25.31 40.08
N VAL A 24 12.42 -25.16 38.98
CA VAL A 24 12.91 -25.50 37.65
C VAL A 24 13.09 -24.20 36.89
N VAL A 25 14.33 -23.71 36.90
CA VAL A 25 14.82 -22.73 35.93
C VAL A 25 15.02 -23.50 34.63
N LEU A 26 14.13 -23.28 33.65
CA LEU A 26 14.41 -23.66 32.26
C LEU A 26 14.47 -22.39 31.43
N LEU A 27 15.69 -22.07 30.98
CA LEU A 27 15.93 -21.09 29.92
C LEU A 27 15.19 -21.51 28.65
N GLY A 28 14.20 -20.72 28.25
CA GLY A 28 13.62 -20.74 26.92
C GLY A 28 14.03 -19.49 26.15
N LEU A 29 15.16 -19.56 25.46
CA LEU A 29 15.54 -18.62 24.40
C LEU A 29 14.81 -19.03 23.12
N ILE A 30 13.68 -18.40 22.77
CA ILE A 30 13.27 -18.24 21.36
C ILE A 30 12.56 -16.89 21.21
N THR A 31 13.11 -16.10 20.30
CA THR A 31 12.91 -14.68 19.99
C THR A 31 11.50 -14.31 19.50
N PRO A 32 10.94 -13.14 19.88
CA PRO A 32 10.07 -12.43 18.96
C PRO A 32 10.95 -11.74 17.91
N SER A 33 11.13 -12.37 16.75
CA SER A 33 11.57 -11.68 15.54
C SER A 33 10.40 -10.87 15.00
N ALA A 34 10.13 -9.72 15.62
CA ALA A 34 9.43 -8.62 14.99
C ALA A 34 10.49 -7.55 14.74
N SER A 35 11.04 -7.54 13.52
CA SER A 35 11.77 -6.39 13.01
C SER A 35 10.79 -5.23 12.88
N ALA A 36 10.52 -4.55 13.98
CA ALA A 36 10.00 -3.19 13.96
C ALA A 36 11.04 -2.35 13.22
N ARG A 37 10.86 -2.19 11.90
CA ARG A 37 11.62 -1.21 11.14
C ARG A 37 11.30 0.14 11.77
N ARG A 38 12.29 0.67 12.46
CA ARG A 38 12.32 2.03 12.98
C ARG A 38 11.92 2.96 11.83
N PHE A 39 10.82 3.66 12.02
CA PHE A 39 10.26 4.58 11.03
C PHE A 39 11.10 5.84 11.03
N GLU A 40 11.58 6.23 9.85
CA GLU A 40 12.27 7.49 9.63
C GLU A 40 11.33 8.33 8.76
N VAL A 41 11.01 9.55 9.20
CA VAL A 41 10.19 10.49 8.43
C VAL A 41 10.91 10.74 7.11
N ARG A 42 10.37 10.19 6.01
CA ARG A 42 11.01 10.23 4.70
C ARG A 42 10.86 11.63 4.11
N ARG A 43 11.85 12.50 4.36
CA ARG A 43 11.95 13.83 3.75
C ARG A 43 12.15 13.70 2.23
N HIS A 44 11.48 14.55 1.45
CA HIS A 44 11.72 14.64 0.01
C HIS A 44 13.14 15.21 -0.26
N PRO A 45 13.96 14.64 -1.15
CA PRO A 45 15.36 15.05 -1.28
C PRO A 45 15.51 16.41 -1.99
N ARG A 46 15.95 17.44 -1.27
CA ARG A 46 16.77 18.57 -1.75
C ARG A 46 17.82 18.94 -0.67
N LEU A 47 19.05 19.21 -1.08
CA LEU A 47 20.28 19.30 -0.26
C LEU A 47 20.42 20.56 0.64
N ARG A 48 21.07 20.34 1.81
CA ARG A 48 21.77 21.26 2.77
C ARG A 48 20.88 22.21 3.63
N ALA A 49 21.20 22.54 4.89
CA ALA A 49 22.48 22.59 5.62
C ALA A 49 22.29 22.51 7.17
N MET A 50 23.36 22.06 7.87
CA MET A 50 23.92 22.45 9.21
C MET A 50 22.98 22.66 10.43
N ALA A 51 23.36 22.47 11.69
CA ALA A 51 24.43 21.78 12.42
C ALA A 51 24.07 22.00 13.90
N HIS A 52 24.01 20.97 14.74
CA HIS A 52 24.08 21.17 16.20
C HIS A 52 24.92 20.05 16.82
N VAL A 53 26.16 20.41 17.17
CA VAL A 53 26.98 19.64 18.10
C VAL A 53 26.43 19.89 19.49
N PHE A 54 25.84 18.88 20.12
CA PHE A 54 25.63 18.87 21.57
C PHE A 54 26.58 17.86 22.19
N VAL A 55 27.58 18.38 22.91
CA VAL A 55 28.35 17.63 23.89
C VAL A 55 27.45 17.47 25.11
N ASN A 56 27.04 16.24 25.43
CA ASN A 56 26.43 15.94 26.73
C ASN A 56 27.44 15.18 27.59
N ALA A 57 27.90 15.84 28.65
CA ALA A 57 28.59 15.20 29.76
C ALA A 57 27.61 14.30 30.51
N ALA A 58 28.06 13.07 30.79
CA ALA A 58 27.25 11.99 31.32
C ALA A 58 26.90 12.17 32.82
N LEU A 59 25.67 11.82 33.18
CA LEU A 59 25.27 11.40 34.52
C LEU A 59 24.31 10.19 34.38
N PRO A 60 24.47 9.11 35.18
CA PRO A 60 23.65 7.92 35.07
C PRO A 60 22.39 8.08 35.93
N GLY A 61 21.28 8.37 35.28
CA GLY A 61 19.96 8.35 35.90
C GLY A 61 18.96 8.03 34.82
N MET A 62 18.22 6.93 35.01
CA MET A 62 17.21 6.35 34.13
C MET A 62 16.27 7.43 33.54
N GLY A 63 16.67 8.01 32.40
CA GLY A 63 15.87 8.98 31.67
C GLY A 63 14.99 8.25 30.68
N LEU A 64 13.68 8.26 30.91
CA LEU A 64 12.71 8.13 29.84
C LEU A 64 13.07 9.20 28.80
N LEU A 65 13.61 8.78 27.66
CA LEU A 65 13.81 9.68 26.52
C LEU A 65 12.43 10.27 26.18
N PRO A 66 12.30 11.59 26.01
CA PRO A 66 11.10 12.14 25.41
C PRO A 66 10.94 11.46 24.05
N VAL A 67 9.78 10.80 23.86
CA VAL A 67 9.35 10.43 22.53
C VAL A 67 9.05 11.78 21.90
N ASP A 68 9.98 12.30 21.12
CA ASP A 68 9.77 13.52 20.33
C ASP A 68 8.67 13.16 19.32
N GLU A 69 7.40 13.39 19.69
CA GLU A 69 6.32 13.46 18.71
C GLU A 69 6.61 14.69 17.85
N GLU A 70 7.31 14.46 16.74
CA GLU A 70 7.71 15.51 15.80
C GLU A 70 6.43 16.22 15.31
N GLU A 71 6.20 17.42 15.85
CA GLU A 71 5.00 18.21 15.60
C GLU A 71 4.89 18.52 14.10
N LEU A 72 3.77 18.13 13.50
CA LEU A 72 3.55 18.36 12.07
C LEU A 72 3.54 19.87 11.79
N PRO A 73 4.18 20.32 10.70
CA PRO A 73 4.24 21.75 10.38
C PRO A 73 2.84 22.29 10.12
N ALA A 74 2.43 23.30 10.92
CA ALA A 74 1.17 24.01 10.74
C ALA A 74 1.25 25.06 9.61
N ASP A 75 2.46 25.50 9.25
CA ASP A 75 2.73 26.45 8.16
C ASP A 75 3.33 25.73 6.94
N GLY A 76 3.06 26.25 5.74
CA GLY A 76 3.58 25.74 4.48
C GLY A 76 2.52 25.37 3.44
N LYS A 77 2.98 25.13 2.21
CA LYS A 77 2.10 24.75 1.09
C LYS A 77 1.49 23.38 1.34
N GLN A 78 0.16 23.31 1.33
CA GLN A 78 -0.60 22.06 1.46
C GLN A 78 -0.74 21.36 0.11
N TYR A 79 -0.61 20.03 0.13
CA TYR A 79 -0.81 19.15 -1.02
C TYR A 79 -1.98 18.22 -0.71
N GLU A 80 -3.07 18.42 -1.45
CA GLU A 80 -4.36 17.77 -1.24
C GLU A 80 -4.65 16.75 -2.35
N LEU A 81 -5.32 15.65 -2.03
CA LEU A 81 -5.85 14.70 -3.00
C LEU A 81 -7.30 14.36 -2.70
N LYS A 82 -8.10 14.37 -3.77
CA LYS A 82 -9.50 13.93 -3.78
C LYS A 82 -9.61 12.66 -4.62
N LEU A 83 -9.97 11.54 -4.02
CA LEU A 83 -10.06 10.25 -4.70
C LEU A 83 -11.45 9.65 -4.52
N ALA A 84 -11.94 8.98 -5.56
CA ALA A 84 -13.16 8.19 -5.54
C ALA A 84 -12.86 6.72 -5.84
N HIS A 85 -13.33 5.82 -4.98
CA HIS A 85 -13.21 4.39 -5.10
C HIS A 85 -14.39 3.83 -5.94
N PRO A 86 -14.21 2.75 -6.73
CA PRO A 86 -15.30 2.13 -7.48
C PRO A 86 -16.50 1.72 -6.63
N GLY A 87 -16.28 1.40 -5.35
CA GLY A 87 -17.32 1.04 -4.38
C GLY A 87 -18.15 2.22 -3.83
N GLY A 88 -17.89 3.45 -4.29
CA GLY A 88 -18.61 4.66 -3.86
C GLY A 88 -17.98 5.41 -2.68
N GLU A 89 -16.96 4.85 -2.03
CA GLU A 89 -16.15 5.57 -1.03
C GLU A 89 -15.42 6.75 -1.69
N MET A 90 -15.33 7.88 -0.98
CA MET A 90 -14.53 9.03 -1.39
C MET A 90 -13.65 9.49 -0.24
N ILE A 91 -12.47 10.03 -0.57
CA ILE A 91 -11.56 10.62 0.40
C ILE A 91 -11.06 11.97 -0.12
N ASP A 92 -10.89 12.89 0.81
CA ASP A 92 -10.33 14.22 0.60
C ASP A 92 -9.32 14.49 1.72
N VAL A 93 -8.05 14.62 1.36
CA VAL A 93 -6.98 14.63 2.37
C VAL A 93 -5.78 15.45 1.94
N VAL A 94 -5.26 16.25 2.89
CA VAL A 94 -3.94 16.87 2.79
C VAL A 94 -2.90 15.85 3.25
N TYR A 95 -2.13 15.31 2.31
CA TYR A 95 -1.16 14.23 2.60
C TYR A 95 0.27 14.74 2.83
N ARG A 96 0.55 15.98 2.45
CA ARG A 96 1.86 16.62 2.62
C ARG A 96 1.72 18.12 2.86
N VAL A 97 2.53 18.64 3.77
CA VAL A 97 2.67 20.08 4.05
C VAL A 97 4.15 20.45 3.88
N GLY A 98 4.45 21.36 2.96
CA GLY A 98 5.84 21.63 2.58
C GLY A 98 6.53 20.36 2.08
N ASP A 99 7.63 19.97 2.73
CA ASP A 99 8.39 18.77 2.40
C ASP A 99 8.11 17.59 3.35
N THR A 100 7.11 17.72 4.23
CA THR A 100 6.77 16.73 5.26
C THR A 100 5.46 16.03 4.93
N TYR A 101 5.51 14.71 4.74
CA TYR A 101 4.30 13.89 4.63
C TYR A 101 3.59 13.79 5.98
N VAL A 102 2.26 13.82 5.97
CA VAL A 102 1.41 13.68 7.15
C VAL A 102 1.13 12.19 7.38
N PRO A 103 1.68 11.53 8.42
CA PRO A 103 1.59 10.07 8.57
C PRO A 103 0.16 9.55 8.62
N GLU A 104 -0.71 10.21 9.39
CA GLU A 104 -2.12 9.82 9.50
C GLU A 104 -2.87 9.90 8.17
N ALA A 105 -2.51 10.88 7.32
CA ALA A 105 -3.09 11.00 5.98
C ALA A 105 -2.61 9.88 5.06
N LEU A 106 -1.34 9.48 5.17
CA LEU A 106 -0.80 8.33 4.43
C LEU A 106 -1.47 7.02 4.85
N ASP A 107 -1.77 6.85 6.14
CA ASP A 107 -2.49 5.67 6.64
C ASP A 107 -3.94 5.65 6.13
N LYS A 108 -4.63 6.80 6.15
CA LYS A 108 -5.98 6.94 5.54
C LYS A 108 -5.97 6.62 4.05
N LEU A 109 -4.98 7.13 3.30
CA LEU A 109 -4.83 6.84 1.88
C LEU A 109 -4.51 5.36 1.63
N SER A 110 -3.65 4.76 2.44
CA SER A 110 -3.29 3.33 2.34
C SER A 110 -4.52 2.44 2.60
N ASN A 111 -5.34 2.78 3.59
CA ASN A 111 -6.60 2.09 3.84
C ASN A 111 -7.61 2.29 2.71
N PHE A 112 -7.73 3.51 2.18
CA PHE A 112 -8.61 3.80 1.05
C PHE A 112 -8.20 3.03 -0.22
N LEU A 113 -6.89 2.85 -0.43
CA LEU A 113 -6.30 2.19 -1.60
C LEU A 113 -5.98 0.71 -1.38
N ARG A 114 -6.54 0.10 -0.32
CA ARG A 114 -6.44 -1.32 0.02
C ARG A 114 -6.87 -2.22 -1.13
N ASP A 115 -6.50 -3.50 -1.05
CA ASP A 115 -6.99 -4.47 -2.03
C ASP A 115 -8.51 -4.63 -1.86
N SER A 116 -9.27 -4.27 -2.89
CA SER A 116 -10.72 -4.30 -2.86
C SER A 116 -11.30 -5.72 -2.74
N HIS A 117 -10.53 -6.76 -3.04
CA HIS A 117 -11.02 -8.14 -3.09
C HIS A 117 -11.01 -8.79 -1.71
N ASN A 118 -9.93 -8.61 -0.95
CA ASN A 118 -9.75 -9.21 0.38
C ASN A 118 -9.58 -8.19 1.51
N GLN A 119 -9.68 -6.90 1.19
CA GLN A 119 -9.61 -5.79 2.15
C GLN A 119 -8.25 -5.64 2.85
N GLU A 120 -7.20 -6.30 2.35
CA GLU A 120 -5.87 -6.18 2.92
C GLU A 120 -5.25 -4.80 2.65
N VAL A 121 -4.66 -4.24 3.70
CA VAL A 121 -4.02 -2.92 3.68
C VAL A 121 -2.51 -3.11 3.75
N THR A 122 -1.78 -2.33 2.95
CA THR A 122 -0.34 -2.16 3.10
C THR A 122 0.04 -0.69 2.96
N LYS A 123 1.23 -0.32 3.44
CA LYS A 123 1.71 1.07 3.36
C LYS A 123 2.03 1.44 1.92
N PHE A 124 1.32 2.44 1.41
CA PHE A 124 1.55 2.96 0.06
C PHE A 124 2.83 3.81 -0.01
N ASP A 125 3.56 3.75 -1.13
CA ASP A 125 4.68 4.66 -1.35
C ASP A 125 4.17 6.09 -1.61
N PRO A 126 4.48 7.07 -0.73
CA PRO A 126 3.89 8.39 -0.79
C PRO A 126 4.29 9.18 -2.05
N ARG A 127 5.38 8.79 -2.72
CA ARG A 127 5.76 9.39 -4.01
C ARG A 127 4.69 9.19 -5.08
N THR A 128 3.87 8.14 -4.97
CA THR A 128 2.75 7.92 -5.89
C THR A 128 1.74 9.07 -5.78
N PHE A 129 1.51 9.59 -4.58
CA PHE A 129 0.61 10.72 -4.34
C PHE A 129 1.17 12.03 -4.92
N ASP A 130 2.49 12.23 -4.86
CA ASP A 130 3.15 13.36 -5.52
C ASP A 130 3.02 13.31 -7.04
N VAL A 131 3.08 12.11 -7.64
CA VAL A 131 2.84 11.91 -9.07
C VAL A 131 1.41 12.33 -9.42
N LEU A 132 0.41 11.86 -8.66
CA LEU A 132 -0.99 12.23 -8.90
C LEU A 132 -1.21 13.73 -8.80
N HIS A 133 -0.75 14.35 -7.71
CA HIS A 133 -0.91 15.78 -7.48
C HIS A 133 -0.23 16.61 -8.58
N THR A 134 1.00 16.25 -8.96
CA THR A 134 1.74 16.96 -10.01
C THR A 134 1.08 16.80 -11.38
N MET A 135 0.58 15.60 -11.69
CA MET A 135 -0.17 15.33 -12.91
C MET A 135 -1.44 16.17 -13.00
N LEU A 136 -2.22 16.25 -11.92
CA LEU A 136 -3.42 17.09 -11.85
C LEU A 136 -3.11 18.57 -12.10
N ALA A 137 -2.07 19.09 -11.46
CA ALA A 137 -1.62 20.46 -11.67
C ALA A 137 -1.24 20.72 -13.14
N LYS A 138 -0.55 19.76 -13.77
CA LYS A 138 -0.11 19.88 -15.16
C LYS A 138 -1.26 19.93 -16.18
N VAL A 139 -2.38 19.27 -15.87
CA VAL A 139 -3.59 19.32 -16.71
C VAL A 139 -4.58 20.42 -16.26
N GLY A 140 -4.20 21.27 -15.30
CA GLY A 140 -5.03 22.37 -14.81
C GLY A 140 -6.25 21.92 -14.00
N LYS A 141 -6.15 20.77 -13.30
CA LYS A 141 -7.25 20.12 -12.56
C LYS A 141 -6.90 19.79 -11.12
N SER A 142 -6.11 20.64 -10.45
CA SER A 142 -5.60 20.40 -9.09
C SER A 142 -6.67 20.06 -8.04
N ALA A 143 -7.89 20.58 -8.18
CA ALA A 143 -9.00 20.35 -7.25
C ALA A 143 -9.99 19.25 -7.70
N SER A 144 -9.70 18.53 -8.78
CA SER A 144 -10.60 17.51 -9.34
C SER A 144 -10.47 16.17 -8.61
N VAL A 145 -11.57 15.42 -8.58
CA VAL A 145 -11.62 14.08 -8.01
C VAL A 145 -11.07 13.06 -9.00
N ILE A 146 -10.07 12.29 -8.59
CA ILE A 146 -9.53 11.17 -9.37
C ILE A 146 -10.41 9.93 -9.14
N ASN A 147 -10.85 9.30 -10.22
CA ASN A 147 -11.55 8.02 -10.14
C ASN A 147 -10.52 6.90 -10.17
N ILE A 148 -10.39 6.18 -9.06
CA ILE A 148 -9.53 5.00 -8.94
C ILE A 148 -10.21 3.81 -9.58
N LEU A 149 -9.46 2.99 -10.32
CA LEU A 149 -9.92 1.72 -10.87
C LEU A 149 -9.31 0.55 -10.10
N SER A 150 -8.02 0.67 -9.76
CA SER A 150 -7.29 -0.33 -9.01
C SER A 150 -6.04 0.29 -8.38
N ALA A 151 -5.66 -0.16 -7.18
CA ALA A 151 -4.50 0.34 -6.45
C ALA A 151 -3.71 -0.83 -5.87
N TYR A 152 -3.57 -0.98 -4.55
CA TYR A 152 -2.86 -2.12 -3.99
C TYR A 152 -3.57 -3.44 -4.37
N ARG A 153 -2.77 -4.47 -4.64
CA ARG A 153 -3.24 -5.84 -4.88
C ARG A 153 -2.39 -6.78 -4.04
N THR A 154 -3.03 -7.68 -3.31
CA THR A 154 -2.34 -8.82 -2.75
C THR A 154 -1.81 -9.74 -3.85
N GLN A 155 -0.85 -10.60 -3.50
CA GLN A 155 -0.32 -11.60 -4.44
C GLN A 155 -1.44 -12.50 -4.97
N GLU A 156 -2.35 -12.94 -4.10
CA GLU A 156 -3.52 -13.76 -4.45
C GLU A 156 -4.41 -13.08 -5.50
N THR A 157 -4.81 -11.83 -5.27
CA THR A 157 -5.59 -11.05 -6.24
C THR A 157 -4.86 -10.89 -7.57
N ASN A 158 -3.56 -10.59 -7.52
CA ASN A 158 -2.77 -10.42 -8.74
C ASN A 158 -2.70 -11.72 -9.55
N ASP A 159 -2.50 -12.86 -8.91
CA ASP A 159 -2.47 -14.16 -9.58
C ASP A 159 -3.84 -14.58 -10.13
N ALA A 160 -4.93 -14.28 -9.43
CA ALA A 160 -6.28 -14.47 -9.94
C ALA A 160 -6.54 -13.64 -11.22
N LEU A 161 -6.10 -12.37 -11.24
CA LEU A 161 -6.21 -11.49 -12.42
C LEU A 161 -5.34 -11.95 -13.59
N ARG A 162 -4.18 -12.57 -13.31
CA ARG A 162 -3.33 -13.20 -14.32
C ARG A 162 -4.01 -14.43 -14.92
N ALA A 163 -4.58 -15.28 -14.07
CA ALA A 163 -5.22 -16.52 -14.47
C ALA A 163 -6.52 -16.28 -15.27
N SER A 164 -7.20 -15.15 -15.06
CA SER A 164 -8.46 -14.84 -15.76
C SER A 164 -8.30 -14.65 -17.27
N GLY A 165 -7.09 -14.32 -17.75
CA GLY A 165 -6.82 -13.99 -19.16
C GLY A 165 -7.50 -12.71 -19.66
N THR A 166 -8.18 -11.97 -18.79
CA THR A 166 -8.88 -10.71 -19.14
C THR A 166 -8.03 -9.47 -18.84
N THR A 167 -6.90 -9.64 -18.16
CA THR A 167 -5.97 -8.57 -17.81
C THR A 167 -4.55 -8.90 -18.25
N ASN A 168 -3.71 -7.87 -18.42
CA ASN A 168 -2.25 -8.03 -18.55
C ASN A 168 -1.55 -7.79 -17.20
N ALA A 169 -2.10 -8.32 -16.11
CA ALA A 169 -1.42 -8.26 -14.82
C ALA A 169 -0.03 -8.90 -14.92
N ALA A 170 1.00 -8.21 -14.45
CA ALA A 170 2.37 -8.73 -14.42
C ALA A 170 2.59 -9.58 -13.17
N GLU A 171 3.48 -10.57 -13.25
CA GLU A 171 3.87 -11.38 -12.08
C GLU A 171 4.50 -10.53 -10.97
N HIS A 172 5.41 -9.63 -11.34
CA HIS A 172 6.03 -8.66 -10.44
C HIS A 172 5.44 -7.26 -10.66
N SER A 173 4.16 -7.12 -10.32
CA SER A 173 3.40 -5.88 -10.51
C SER A 173 3.73 -4.83 -9.47
N GLN A 174 3.85 -3.55 -9.88
CA GLN A 174 3.98 -2.42 -8.95
C GLN A 174 2.72 -2.21 -8.07
N HIS A 175 1.59 -2.82 -8.43
CA HIS A 175 0.41 -2.86 -7.57
C HIS A 175 0.63 -3.70 -6.30
N ILE A 176 1.40 -4.79 -6.38
CA ILE A 176 1.73 -5.64 -5.21
C ILE A 176 2.69 -4.92 -4.26
N GLU A 177 3.49 -4.02 -4.82
CA GLU A 177 4.43 -3.18 -4.07
C GLU A 177 3.78 -1.92 -3.46
N ALA A 178 2.47 -1.73 -3.64
CA ALA A 178 1.73 -0.50 -3.27
C ALA A 178 2.42 0.78 -3.80
N LYS A 179 2.82 0.73 -5.07
CA LYS A 179 3.53 1.79 -5.79
C LYS A 179 2.80 2.20 -7.07
N ALA A 180 1.58 1.70 -7.31
CA ALA A 180 0.89 1.87 -8.58
C ALA A 180 -0.62 2.08 -8.45
N ILE A 181 -1.15 2.92 -9.33
CA ILE A 181 -2.58 3.25 -9.39
C ILE A 181 -3.03 3.23 -10.85
N ASP A 182 -4.13 2.51 -11.11
CA ASP A 182 -4.92 2.61 -12.33
C ASP A 182 -6.03 3.63 -12.11
N LEU A 183 -6.13 4.66 -12.94
CA LEU A 183 -7.02 5.80 -12.71
C LEU A 183 -7.60 6.45 -13.96
N ARG A 184 -8.68 7.21 -13.74
CA ARG A 184 -9.28 8.16 -14.68
C ARG A 184 -9.47 9.51 -14.00
N LEU A 185 -9.55 10.56 -14.82
CA LEU A 185 -9.94 11.89 -14.37
C LEU A 185 -11.14 12.36 -15.19
N PRO A 186 -12.33 12.51 -14.57
CA PRO A 186 -13.50 13.03 -15.26
C PRO A 186 -13.21 14.35 -15.99
N GLY A 187 -13.60 14.43 -17.26
CA GLY A 187 -13.37 15.60 -18.10
C GLY A 187 -11.96 15.74 -18.68
N VAL A 188 -11.05 14.77 -18.47
CA VAL A 188 -9.72 14.74 -19.11
C VAL A 188 -9.52 13.40 -19.81
N SER A 189 -9.06 13.44 -21.05
CA SER A 189 -8.82 12.21 -21.82
C SER A 189 -7.67 11.39 -21.23
N ALA A 190 -7.75 10.06 -21.33
CA ALA A 190 -6.65 9.19 -20.89
C ALA A 190 -5.34 9.46 -21.65
N ALA A 191 -5.41 9.93 -22.91
CA ALA A 191 -4.22 10.32 -23.66
C ALA A 191 -3.55 11.57 -23.05
N THR A 192 -4.34 12.58 -22.68
CA THR A 192 -3.84 13.78 -22.00
C THR A 192 -3.23 13.44 -20.64
N LEU A 193 -3.86 12.56 -19.85
CA LEU A 193 -3.30 12.10 -18.59
C LEU A 193 -1.99 11.33 -18.79
N ARG A 194 -1.93 10.44 -19.79
CA ARG A 194 -0.71 9.71 -20.15
C ARG A 194 0.43 10.68 -20.43
N ASP A 195 0.20 11.67 -21.29
CA ASP A 195 1.25 12.62 -21.69
C ASP A 195 1.71 13.48 -20.51
N ALA A 196 0.78 13.87 -19.64
CA ALA A 196 1.11 14.54 -18.38
C ALA A 196 1.98 13.66 -17.48
N ALA A 197 1.59 12.40 -17.25
CA ALA A 197 2.33 11.46 -16.41
C ALA A 197 3.73 11.13 -16.98
N LEU A 198 3.83 10.88 -18.30
CA LEU A 198 5.11 10.61 -18.98
C LEU A 198 6.09 11.76 -18.80
N SER A 199 5.61 13.00 -18.87
CA SER A 199 6.46 14.19 -18.72
C SER A 199 7.10 14.33 -17.33
N LEU A 200 6.60 13.61 -16.32
CA LEU A 200 7.14 13.66 -14.96
C LEU A 200 8.39 12.78 -14.82
N GLY A 201 8.56 11.76 -15.66
CA GLY A 201 9.68 10.82 -15.55
C GLY A 201 9.79 10.12 -14.19
N ALA A 202 8.68 10.02 -13.45
CA ALA A 202 8.67 9.58 -12.05
C ALA A 202 8.58 8.06 -11.87
N GLY A 203 8.24 7.32 -12.93
CA GLY A 203 8.16 5.86 -12.95
C GLY A 203 7.43 5.34 -14.18
N GLY A 204 6.77 4.19 -14.07
CA GLY A 204 6.07 3.56 -15.18
C GLY A 204 4.74 4.23 -15.53
N VAL A 205 4.43 4.29 -16.84
CA VAL A 205 3.13 4.79 -17.35
C VAL A 205 2.53 3.81 -18.35
N GLY A 206 1.36 3.26 -18.03
CA GLY A 206 0.57 2.42 -18.92
C GLY A 206 -0.61 3.17 -19.51
N TYR A 207 -0.86 3.02 -20.81
CA TYR A 207 -2.00 3.64 -21.49
C TYR A 207 -3.01 2.59 -21.98
N TYR A 208 -4.28 2.75 -21.60
CA TYR A 208 -5.35 1.80 -21.93
C TYR A 208 -6.44 2.50 -22.75
N PRO A 209 -6.26 2.67 -24.08
CA PRO A 209 -7.19 3.44 -24.91
C PRO A 209 -8.62 2.88 -24.92
N ARG A 210 -8.81 1.55 -24.96
CA ARG A 210 -10.17 1.00 -24.90
C ARG A 210 -10.84 1.18 -23.54
N GLY A 211 -10.07 1.01 -22.47
CA GLY A 211 -10.55 1.22 -21.11
C GLY A 211 -10.64 2.69 -20.71
N GLN A 212 -10.12 3.62 -21.53
CA GLN A 212 -10.04 5.05 -21.24
C GLN A 212 -9.47 5.34 -19.83
N PHE A 213 -8.37 4.67 -19.46
CA PHE A 213 -7.66 4.91 -18.20
C PHE A 213 -6.14 4.85 -18.41
N ILE A 214 -5.40 5.28 -17.39
CA ILE A 214 -3.94 5.13 -17.35
C ILE A 214 -3.52 4.39 -16.09
N HIS A 215 -2.35 3.77 -16.17
CA HIS A 215 -1.59 3.26 -15.04
C HIS A 215 -0.44 4.22 -14.77
N VAL A 216 -0.18 4.52 -13.50
CA VAL A 216 1.02 5.24 -13.06
C VAL A 216 1.67 4.52 -11.89
N ASP A 217 2.99 4.45 -11.86
CA ASP A 217 3.75 3.91 -10.75
C ASP A 217 5.04 4.69 -10.45
N VAL A 218 5.67 4.40 -9.31
CA VAL A 218 6.97 4.99 -8.89
C VAL A 218 8.12 3.97 -8.89
N GLY A 219 8.01 2.93 -9.74
CA GLY A 219 9.07 1.99 -10.04
C GLY A 219 9.99 2.48 -11.17
N PRO A 220 10.67 1.58 -11.90
CA PRO A 220 11.51 1.96 -13.04
C PRO A 220 10.73 2.68 -14.13
N VAL A 221 11.33 3.73 -14.71
CA VAL A 221 10.74 4.50 -15.82
C VAL A 221 10.56 3.60 -17.05
N ARG A 222 9.31 3.45 -17.47
CA ARG A 222 8.92 2.64 -18.63
C ARG A 222 7.56 3.11 -19.14
N GLN A 223 7.24 2.79 -20.39
CA GLN A 223 5.94 3.11 -20.96
C GLN A 223 5.40 1.95 -21.79
N TRP A 224 4.08 1.76 -21.75
CA TRP A 224 3.41 0.76 -22.57
C TRP A 224 2.02 1.23 -22.97
N THR A 225 1.54 0.74 -24.11
CA THR A 225 0.13 0.91 -24.52
C THR A 225 -0.50 -0.46 -24.61
N PHE A 226 -1.59 -0.66 -23.89
CA PHE A 226 -2.40 -1.87 -24.02
C PHE A 226 -3.18 -1.80 -25.33
N ALA A 227 -2.60 -2.43 -26.36
CA ALA A 227 -3.30 -2.79 -27.57
C ALA A 227 -3.83 -4.22 -27.38
N PRO A 228 -5.15 -4.43 -27.26
CA PRO A 228 -5.69 -5.79 -27.31
C PRO A 228 -5.25 -6.43 -28.63
N HIS A 229 -4.84 -7.71 -28.56
CA HIS A 229 -4.36 -8.47 -29.69
C HIS A 229 -5.26 -8.21 -30.90
N ALA A 230 -4.73 -7.59 -31.95
CA ALA A 230 -5.40 -7.61 -33.23
C ALA A 230 -5.64 -9.09 -33.54
N ALA A 231 -6.90 -9.51 -33.63
CA ALA A 231 -7.24 -10.86 -34.05
C ALA A 231 -6.37 -11.16 -35.28
N ARG A 232 -5.48 -12.16 -35.19
CA ARG A 232 -4.71 -12.63 -36.33
C ARG A 232 -5.72 -12.85 -37.45
N LYS A 233 -5.78 -11.95 -38.43
CA LYS A 233 -6.49 -12.21 -39.67
C LYS A 233 -5.77 -13.39 -40.29
N HIS A 234 -6.28 -14.60 -40.06
CA HIS A 234 -5.90 -15.75 -40.86
C HIS A 234 -6.24 -15.39 -42.30
N SER A 235 -5.21 -15.00 -43.07
CA SER A 235 -5.29 -14.95 -44.50
C SER A 235 -5.49 -16.39 -44.98
N ARG A 236 -6.76 -16.81 -45.07
CA ARG A 236 -7.15 -17.94 -45.90
C ARG A 236 -6.81 -17.54 -47.33
N ARG A 237 -5.59 -17.88 -47.72
CA ARG A 237 -5.10 -17.84 -49.09
C ARG A 237 -6.01 -18.76 -49.90
N HIS A 238 -7.02 -18.21 -50.55
CA HIS A 238 -7.79 -18.91 -51.56
C HIS A 238 -6.79 -19.35 -52.63
N ARG A 239 -6.42 -20.64 -52.61
CA ARG A 239 -5.89 -21.31 -53.79
C ARG A 239 -7.06 -21.39 -54.76
N ARG A 240 -7.03 -20.54 -55.78
CA ARG A 240 -7.80 -20.76 -57.01
C ARG A 240 -7.23 -22.01 -57.68
N ALA A 241 -8.07 -22.99 -57.89
CA ALA A 241 -7.89 -24.03 -58.91
C ALA A 241 -8.44 -23.49 -60.23
#